data_AF-A0AA86N3R7-F1
#
_entry.id   AF-A0AA86N3R7-F1
#
_cell.length_a   1.000
_cell.length_b   1.000
_cell.length_c   1.000
_cell.angle_alpha   90.00
_cell.angle_beta   90.00
_cell.angle_gamma   90.00
#
_symmetry.space_group_name_H-M   'P 1'
#
loop_
_entity.id
_entity.type
_entity.pdbx_description
1 polymer ?
#
loop_
_entity_poly.entity_id
_entity_poly.type
_entity_poly.pdbx_seq_one_letter_code
_entity_poly.pdbx_strand_id
1 'polypeptide(L)'
;MIDGLFAGTPEPWIACCGDFNADLDDVPMMAIRGRIEETGNPDLCPSVMIPCEQSIPELARYSLLHLGRGHMLDHILVSRALLPWYRGTEVHNEILPDESGAFRDDTQFPESDHAPVVADFQIP
;
A
#
# COMPACT_ATOMS: atom_id res chain seq x y z
N MET A 1 17.85 -2.00 3.00
CA MET A 1 16.85 -2.58 2.07
C MET A 1 16.10 -3.69 2.77
N ILE A 2 14.86 -3.94 2.36
CA ILE A 2 13.97 -4.96 2.96
C ILE A 2 14.56 -6.38 2.89
N ASP A 3 15.36 -6.68 1.87
CA ASP A 3 16.02 -7.99 1.70
C ASP A 3 16.90 -8.36 2.91
N GLY A 4 17.54 -7.38 3.54
CA GLY A 4 18.36 -7.61 4.73
C GLY A 4 17.54 -8.05 5.94
N LEU A 5 16.28 -7.63 6.03
CA LEU A 5 15.36 -8.06 7.09
C LEU A 5 14.96 -9.53 6.89
N PHE A 6 14.69 -9.93 5.64
CA PHE A 6 14.40 -11.32 5.28
C PHE A 6 15.61 -12.25 5.44
N ALA A 7 16.82 -11.78 5.18
CA ALA A 7 18.03 -12.57 5.37
C ALA A 7 18.38 -12.80 6.85
N GLY A 8 18.02 -11.86 7.73
CA GLY A 8 18.46 -11.84 9.13
C GLY A 8 17.55 -12.56 10.12
N THR A 9 16.28 -12.81 9.78
CA THR A 9 15.28 -13.39 10.70
C THR A 9 14.40 -14.40 9.95
N PRO A 10 14.24 -15.63 10.45
CA PRO A 10 13.24 -16.56 9.91
C PRO A 10 11.83 -16.00 10.08
N GLU A 11 11.03 -15.99 9.01
CA GLU A 11 9.62 -15.56 9.02
C GLU A 11 9.40 -14.17 9.64
N PRO A 12 10.08 -13.11 9.16
CA PRO A 12 10.02 -11.81 9.80
C PRO A 12 8.64 -11.18 9.62
N TRP A 13 8.11 -10.58 10.68
CA TRP A 13 6.90 -9.76 10.59
C TRP A 13 7.28 -8.35 10.15
N ILE A 14 6.96 -8.03 8.90
CA ILE A 14 7.31 -6.76 8.27
C ILE A 14 6.02 -6.13 7.76
N ALA A 15 5.84 -4.86 8.08
CA ALA A 15 4.91 -3.97 7.40
C ALA A 15 5.73 -2.83 6.78
N CYS A 16 5.60 -2.63 5.46
CA CYS A 16 6.19 -1.53 4.73
C CYS A 16 5.06 -0.57 4.36
N CYS A 17 5.10 0.62 4.94
CA CYS A 17 4.04 1.63 4.80
C CYS A 17 4.60 2.91 4.22
N GLY A 18 3.84 3.57 3.36
CA GLY A 18 4.16 4.92 2.90
C GLY A 18 3.55 5.25 1.54
N ASP A 19 3.87 6.44 1.07
CA ASP A 19 3.59 6.90 -0.28
C ASP A 19 4.65 6.34 -1.25
N PHE A 20 4.21 5.49 -2.18
CA PHE A 20 5.04 4.90 -3.22
C PHE A 20 5.00 5.69 -4.53
N ASN A 21 4.10 6.66 -4.65
CA ASN A 21 3.81 7.38 -5.90
C ASN A 21 3.59 6.43 -7.10
N ALA A 22 3.02 5.26 -6.84
CA ALA A 22 2.95 4.15 -7.80
C ALA A 22 1.75 3.25 -7.48
N ASP A 23 0.97 2.90 -8.50
CA ASP A 23 -0.13 1.93 -8.37
C ASP A 23 0.42 0.48 -8.35
N LEU A 24 -0.42 -0.51 -8.08
CA LEU A 24 -0.05 -1.93 -7.94
C LEU A 24 0.68 -2.54 -9.15
N ASP A 25 0.43 -2.00 -10.34
CA ASP A 25 1.01 -2.45 -11.61
C ASP A 25 2.22 -1.62 -12.06
N ASP A 26 2.58 -0.57 -11.30
CA ASP A 26 3.75 0.23 -11.58
C ASP A 26 5.03 -0.46 -11.08
N VAL A 27 6.16 -0.15 -11.76
CA VAL A 27 7.46 -0.79 -11.54
C VAL A 27 7.91 -0.79 -10.06
N PRO A 28 7.78 0.31 -9.28
CA PRO A 28 8.16 0.30 -7.86
C PRO A 28 7.37 -0.73 -7.05
N MET A 29 6.06 -0.85 -7.33
CA MET A 29 5.18 -1.81 -6.63
C MET A 29 5.47 -3.24 -7.04
N MET A 30 5.68 -3.52 -8.34
CA MET A 30 6.12 -4.83 -8.80
C MET A 30 7.44 -5.25 -8.13
N ALA A 31 8.41 -4.34 -8.06
CA ALA A 31 9.72 -4.61 -7.50
C ALA A 31 9.66 -4.92 -5.99
N ILE A 32 8.91 -4.15 -5.20
CA ILE A 32 8.83 -4.37 -3.74
C ILE A 32 7.96 -5.58 -3.39
N ARG A 33 6.94 -5.91 -4.19
CA ARG A 33 6.12 -7.12 -4.00
C ARG A 33 6.92 -8.39 -4.26
N GLY A 34 7.85 -8.34 -5.21
CA GLY A 34 8.79 -9.43 -5.48
C GLY A 34 8.10 -10.74 -5.85
N ARG A 35 6.99 -10.68 -6.63
CA ARG A 35 6.19 -11.87 -6.92
C ARG A 35 7.00 -12.92 -7.68
N ILE A 36 6.70 -14.19 -7.43
CA ILE A 36 7.40 -15.30 -8.07
C ILE A 36 7.14 -15.29 -9.58
N GLU A 37 5.95 -14.90 -10.00
CA GLU A 37 5.55 -14.80 -11.41
C GLU A 37 6.36 -13.74 -12.17
N GLU A 38 6.82 -12.69 -11.46
CA GLU A 38 7.61 -11.59 -12.02
C GLU A 38 9.11 -11.90 -11.98
N THR A 39 9.57 -12.54 -10.90
CA THR A 39 10.99 -12.83 -10.67
C THR A 39 11.45 -14.15 -11.29
N GLY A 40 10.54 -15.10 -11.51
CA GLY A 40 10.84 -16.47 -11.92
C GLY A 40 11.61 -17.28 -10.86
N ASN A 41 11.74 -16.78 -9.63
CA ASN A 41 12.55 -17.39 -8.58
C ASN A 41 11.66 -17.88 -7.41
N PRO A 42 11.40 -19.19 -7.29
CA PRO A 42 10.57 -19.74 -6.22
C PRO A 42 11.22 -19.59 -4.83
N ASP A 43 12.54 -19.40 -4.75
CA ASP A 43 13.24 -19.23 -3.46
C ASP A 43 12.86 -17.92 -2.77
N LEU A 44 12.33 -16.94 -3.51
CA LEU A 44 11.84 -15.66 -2.98
C LEU A 44 10.42 -15.74 -2.41
N CYS A 45 9.75 -16.88 -2.52
CA CYS A 45 8.38 -17.09 -2.02
C CYS A 45 8.14 -16.62 -0.58
N PRO A 46 9.06 -16.84 0.39
CA PRO A 46 8.90 -16.35 1.77
C PRO A 46 9.02 -14.81 1.90
N SER A 47 9.67 -14.16 0.93
CA SER A 47 9.98 -12.73 0.93
C SER A 47 8.98 -11.89 0.14
N VAL A 48 7.96 -12.51 -0.46
CA VAL A 48 6.89 -11.81 -1.17
C VAL A 48 6.15 -10.88 -0.22
N MET A 49 5.98 -9.64 -0.64
CA MET A 49 5.22 -8.62 0.08
C MET A 49 3.80 -8.52 -0.49
N ILE A 50 2.80 -8.56 0.39
CA ILE A 50 1.38 -8.61 0.06
C ILE A 50 0.74 -7.24 0.35
N PRO A 51 0.19 -6.53 -0.65
CA PRO A 51 -0.50 -5.27 -0.41
C PRO A 51 -1.87 -5.50 0.27
N CYS A 52 -2.11 -4.83 1.40
CA CYS A 52 -3.31 -5.02 2.21
C CYS A 52 -4.58 -4.45 1.53
N GLU A 53 -4.43 -3.40 0.71
CA GLU A 53 -5.51 -2.74 0.00
C GLU A 53 -6.20 -3.62 -1.06
N GLN A 54 -5.62 -4.77 -1.42
CA GLN A 54 -6.27 -5.75 -2.30
C GLN A 54 -7.59 -6.29 -1.72
N SER A 55 -7.80 -6.16 -0.41
CA SER A 55 -9.07 -6.51 0.25
C SER A 55 -10.16 -5.45 0.13
N ILE A 56 -9.82 -4.23 -0.30
CA ILE A 56 -10.76 -3.11 -0.52
C ILE A 56 -11.41 -3.26 -1.90
N PRO A 57 -12.73 -3.00 -2.06
CA PRO A 57 -13.36 -2.91 -3.37
C PRO A 57 -12.69 -1.87 -4.25
N GLU A 58 -12.48 -2.17 -5.54
CA GLU A 58 -11.73 -1.31 -6.47
C GLU A 58 -12.21 0.15 -6.50
N LEU A 59 -13.53 0.37 -6.48
CA LEU A 59 -14.11 1.73 -6.49
C LEU A 59 -13.80 2.56 -5.24
N ALA A 60 -13.42 1.93 -4.13
CA ALA A 60 -13.06 2.59 -2.87
C ALA A 60 -11.54 2.55 -2.60
N ARG A 61 -10.75 1.93 -3.50
CA ARG A 61 -9.32 1.71 -3.32
C ARG A 61 -8.51 2.86 -3.91
N TYR A 62 -8.48 3.99 -3.22
CA TYR A 62 -7.65 5.12 -3.61
C TYR A 62 -7.27 5.97 -2.40
N SER A 63 -6.03 6.45 -2.38
CA SER A 63 -5.52 7.37 -1.38
C SER A 63 -5.46 8.82 -1.88
N LEU A 64 -5.48 9.04 -3.20
CA LEU A 64 -5.50 10.38 -3.81
C LEU A 64 -6.67 10.49 -4.80
N LEU A 65 -7.33 11.66 -4.87
CA LEU A 65 -8.35 11.96 -5.86
C LEU A 65 -7.86 13.08 -6.78
N HIS A 66 -7.70 12.78 -8.06
CA HIS A 66 -7.20 13.72 -9.06
C HIS A 66 -8.06 13.68 -10.33
N LEU A 67 -8.63 14.83 -10.72
CA LEU A 67 -9.50 14.96 -11.90
C LEU A 67 -10.68 13.97 -11.89
N GLY A 68 -11.27 13.76 -10.72
CA GLY A 68 -12.36 12.82 -10.49
C GLY A 68 -11.96 11.34 -10.53
N ARG A 69 -10.65 11.04 -10.60
CA ARG A 69 -10.12 9.67 -10.61
C ARG A 69 -9.38 9.36 -9.31
N GLY A 70 -9.74 8.25 -8.69
CA GLY A 70 -9.01 7.69 -7.56
C GLY A 70 -7.69 7.07 -8.01
N HIS A 71 -6.63 7.37 -7.28
CA HIS A 71 -5.30 6.79 -7.41
C HIS A 71 -4.88 6.18 -6.07
N MET A 72 -4.44 4.92 -6.08
CA MET A 72 -3.84 4.29 -4.90
C MET A 72 -2.34 4.52 -4.93
N LEU A 73 -1.82 5.44 -4.11
CA LEU A 73 -0.41 5.78 -4.04
C LEU A 73 0.23 5.44 -2.69
N ASP A 74 -0.58 5.36 -1.64
CA ASP A 74 -0.16 5.02 -0.29
C ASP A 74 -0.46 3.56 -0.03
N HIS A 75 0.54 2.76 0.29
CA HIS A 75 0.39 1.32 0.43
C HIS A 75 0.84 0.84 1.80
N ILE A 76 0.19 -0.23 2.26
CA ILE A 76 0.66 -1.05 3.37
C ILE A 76 0.92 -2.43 2.79
N LEU A 77 2.19 -2.78 2.63
CA LEU A 77 2.58 -4.13 2.24
C LEU A 77 3.05 -4.93 3.45
N VAL A 78 2.58 -6.16 3.58
CA VAL A 78 2.97 -7.04 4.68
C VAL A 78 3.72 -8.26 4.21
N SER A 79 4.65 -8.74 5.03
CA SER A 79 5.30 -10.02 4.78
C SER A 79 4.31 -11.17 4.89
N ARG A 80 4.60 -12.26 4.18
CA ARG A 80 3.82 -13.52 4.26
C ARG A 80 3.65 -14.03 5.70
N ALA A 81 4.64 -13.82 6.56
CA ALA A 81 4.60 -14.25 7.96
C ALA A 81 3.65 -13.42 8.84
N LEU A 82 3.41 -12.15 8.49
CA LEU A 82 2.47 -11.27 9.20
C LEU A 82 1.02 -11.44 8.72
N LEU A 83 0.83 -11.86 7.47
CA LEU A 83 -0.49 -12.01 6.85
C LEU A 83 -1.53 -12.84 7.64
N PRO A 84 -1.19 -13.93 8.37
CA PRO A 84 -2.17 -14.69 9.16
C PRO A 84 -2.87 -13.86 10.26
N TRP A 85 -2.26 -12.76 10.68
CA TRP A 85 -2.75 -11.88 11.74
C TRP A 85 -3.55 -10.69 11.20
N TYR A 86 -3.57 -10.50 9.88
CA TYR A 86 -4.33 -9.45 9.21
C TYR A 86 -5.84 -9.62 9.42
N ARG A 87 -6.55 -8.50 9.63
CA ARG A 87 -8.00 -8.47 9.89
C ARG A 87 -8.78 -7.64 8.89
N GLY A 88 -8.20 -6.59 8.34
CA GLY A 88 -8.87 -5.72 7.40
C GLY A 88 -8.03 -4.49 7.08
N THR A 89 -8.42 -3.82 6.01
CA THR A 89 -7.90 -2.51 5.63
C THR A 89 -9.09 -1.59 5.49
N GLU A 90 -8.87 -0.32 5.78
CA GLU A 90 -9.78 0.78 5.49
C GLU A 90 -8.99 1.89 4.80
N VAL A 91 -9.66 2.59 3.88
CA VAL A 91 -9.12 3.81 3.26
C VAL A 91 -10.16 4.90 3.47
N HIS A 92 -9.85 5.89 4.30
CA HIS A 92 -10.80 6.91 4.71
C HIS A 92 -10.87 8.06 3.71
N ASN A 93 -11.35 7.76 2.51
CA ASN A 93 -11.42 8.69 1.37
C ASN A 93 -12.80 9.34 1.18
N GLU A 94 -13.73 9.20 2.13
CA GLU A 94 -15.12 9.64 2.01
C GLU A 94 -15.29 11.15 1.89
N ILE A 95 -14.32 11.91 2.41
CA ILE A 95 -14.29 13.39 2.41
C ILE A 95 -13.06 13.94 1.68
N LEU A 96 -12.34 13.10 0.93
CA LEU A 96 -11.09 13.49 0.28
C LEU A 96 -11.35 14.56 -0.80
N PRO A 97 -10.71 15.73 -0.74
CA PRO A 97 -10.86 16.74 -1.78
C PRO A 97 -10.22 16.27 -3.09
N ASP A 98 -10.81 16.67 -4.21
CA ASP A 98 -10.14 16.52 -5.50
C ASP A 98 -9.03 17.56 -5.62
N GLU A 99 -7.79 17.10 -5.62
CA GLU A 99 -6.57 17.90 -5.69
C GLU A 99 -6.57 18.84 -6.91
N SER A 100 -7.19 18.42 -8.03
CA SER A 100 -7.28 19.25 -9.24
C SER A 100 -8.11 20.53 -9.07
N GLY A 101 -9.03 20.53 -8.11
CA GLY A 101 -9.80 21.72 -7.71
C GLY A 101 -9.03 22.59 -6.71
N ALA A 102 -8.19 21.97 -5.88
CA ALA A 102 -7.40 22.64 -4.85
C ALA A 102 -6.33 23.58 -5.43
N PHE A 103 -5.76 23.27 -6.60
CA PHE A 103 -4.78 24.15 -7.27
C PHE A 103 -5.38 25.39 -7.95
N ARG A 104 -6.70 25.60 -7.92
CA ARG A 104 -7.32 26.79 -8.55
C ARG A 104 -7.19 28.05 -7.69
N ASP A 105 -6.96 27.89 -6.39
CA ASP A 105 -6.60 28.96 -5.46
C ASP A 105 -5.40 28.48 -4.61
N ASP A 106 -4.46 29.35 -4.28
CA ASP A 106 -3.23 29.08 -3.48
C ASP A 106 -3.53 28.66 -2.01
N THR A 107 -4.79 28.33 -1.71
CA THR A 107 -5.28 27.83 -0.44
C THR A 107 -4.91 26.35 -0.29
N GLN A 108 -3.80 26.11 0.41
CA GLN A 108 -3.55 24.80 1.02
C GLN A 108 -4.69 24.54 2.02
N PHE A 109 -5.47 23.48 1.81
CA PHE A 109 -6.34 22.98 2.86
C PHE A 109 -5.45 22.60 4.06
N PRO A 110 -5.91 22.81 5.31
CA PRO A 110 -5.14 22.38 6.49
C PRO A 110 -5.04 20.84 6.58
N GLU A 111 -5.86 20.13 5.81
CA GLU A 111 -5.97 18.68 5.77
C GLU A 111 -5.12 18.11 4.62
N SER A 112 -4.68 16.86 4.75
CA SER A 112 -3.90 16.20 3.69
C SER A 112 -4.77 15.94 2.46
N ASP A 113 -4.14 16.06 1.30
CA ASP A 113 -4.60 15.59 -0.02
C ASP A 113 -4.56 14.06 -0.18
N HIS A 114 -3.98 13.34 0.78
CA HIS A 114 -3.96 11.88 0.82
C HIS A 114 -4.89 11.34 1.91
N ALA A 115 -5.70 10.34 1.58
CA ALA A 115 -6.52 9.59 2.52
C ALA A 115 -5.65 8.63 3.33
N PRO A 116 -5.87 8.54 4.65
CA PRO A 116 -5.16 7.58 5.47
C PRO A 116 -5.58 6.15 5.13
N VAL A 117 -4.59 5.27 5.02
CA VAL A 117 -4.75 3.83 4.84
C VAL A 117 -4.48 3.16 6.18
N VAL A 118 -5.43 2.39 6.67
CA VAL A 118 -5.35 1.74 7.99
C VAL A 118 -5.45 0.25 7.79
N ALA A 119 -4.52 -0.51 8.36
CA ALA A 119 -4.55 -1.97 8.36
C ALA A 119 -4.57 -2.51 9.79
N ASP A 120 -5.54 -3.39 10.07
CA ASP A 120 -5.72 -3.99 11.39
C ASP A 120 -5.08 -5.37 11.47
N PHE A 121 -4.42 -5.61 12.61
CA PHE A 121 -3.79 -6.88 12.93
C PHE A 121 -4.16 -7.33 14.32
N GLN A 122 -4.47 -8.62 14.47
CA GLN A 122 -4.66 -9.26 15.76
C GLN A 122 -3.50 -10.23 15.99
N ILE A 123 -2.47 -9.77 16.69
CA ILE A 123 -1.31 -10.59 17.06
C ILE A 123 -1.69 -11.62 18.16
N PRO A 124 -0.97 -12.75 18.26
CA PRO A 124 -1.21 -13.76 19.29
C PRO A 124 -0.93 -13.29 20.72
#